data_AF-A0A0N1H208-F1
#
_entry.id   AF-A0A0N1H208-F1
#
_cell.length_a   1.000
_cell.length_b   1.000
_cell.length_c   1.000
_cell.angle_alpha   90.00
_cell.angle_beta   90.00
_cell.angle_gamma   90.00
#
_symmetry.space_group_name_H-M   'P 1'
#
loop_
_entity.id
_entity.type
_entity.pdbx_description
1 polymer ?
#
loop_
_entity_poly.entity_id
_entity_poly.type
_entity_poly.pdbx_seq_one_letter_code
_entity_poly.pdbx_strand_id
1 'polypeptide(L)'
;MLYVNGYYVEQITDLSRAESRAILDMLLEEATRPEYTVRFRWEPGSVAFWDNRATIHLAPSDNAHLRFPRTMHRVMLTGEIPVGVDGRPSEPVTGTEPGRW
;
A
#
# COMPACT_ATOMS: atom_id res chain seq x y z
N MET A 1 13.35 -5.12 0.65
CA MET A 1 12.15 -4.33 0.35
C MET A 1 11.00 -5.30 0.16
N LEU A 2 9.87 -5.10 0.83
CA LEU A 2 8.71 -6.01 0.79
C LEU A 2 7.56 -5.33 0.04
N TYR A 3 7.09 -5.94 -1.05
CA TYR A 3 5.94 -5.47 -1.82
C TYR A 3 4.70 -6.27 -1.41
N VAL A 4 4.02 -5.79 -0.39
CA VAL A 4 2.78 -6.41 0.12
C VAL A 4 1.75 -5.32 0.39
N ASN A 5 0.48 -5.66 0.22
CA ASN A 5 -0.63 -4.76 0.54
C ASN A 5 -1.83 -5.56 1.05
N GLY A 6 -2.36 -5.17 2.20
CA GLY A 6 -3.46 -5.89 2.86
C GLY A 6 -4.84 -5.68 2.22
N TYR A 7 -4.93 -4.85 1.18
CA TYR A 7 -6.18 -4.48 0.52
C TYR A 7 -6.25 -4.98 -0.94
N TYR A 8 -5.12 -5.05 -1.65
CA TYR A 8 -5.09 -5.37 -3.09
C TYR A 8 -4.54 -6.76 -3.41
N VAL A 9 -3.73 -7.37 -2.55
CA VAL A 9 -3.13 -8.68 -2.84
C VAL A 9 -4.16 -9.78 -2.58
N GLU A 10 -4.43 -10.59 -3.62
CA GLU A 10 -5.41 -11.67 -3.54
C GLU A 10 -4.79 -13.03 -3.18
N GLN A 11 -3.70 -13.40 -3.86
CA GLN A 11 -3.09 -14.73 -3.76
C GLN A 11 -1.62 -14.68 -4.18
N ILE A 12 -0.81 -15.59 -3.62
CA ILE A 12 0.56 -15.85 -4.07
C ILE A 12 0.50 -16.95 -5.13
N THR A 13 1.17 -16.75 -6.27
CA THR A 13 1.25 -17.74 -7.35
C THR A 13 1.72 -19.10 -6.81
N ASP A 14 1.13 -20.18 -7.34
CA ASP A 14 1.43 -21.57 -6.98
C ASP A 14 1.06 -22.01 -5.55
N LEU A 15 0.47 -21.14 -4.74
CA LEU A 15 -0.07 -21.50 -3.42
C LEU A 15 -1.59 -21.54 -3.43
N SER A 16 -2.19 -22.40 -2.61
CA SER A 16 -3.64 -22.32 -2.37
C SER A 16 -4.00 -20.97 -1.70
N ARG A 17 -5.28 -20.60 -1.73
CA ARG A 17 -5.76 -19.38 -1.07
C ARG A 17 -5.52 -19.40 0.44
N ALA A 18 -5.65 -20.57 1.07
CA ALA A 18 -5.43 -20.72 2.51
C ALA A 18 -3.95 -20.52 2.88
N GLU A 19 -3.03 -21.14 2.14
CA GLU A 19 -1.58 -20.97 2.33
C GLU A 19 -1.15 -19.53 2.05
N SER A 20 -1.63 -18.97 0.94
CA SER A 20 -1.38 -17.57 0.58
C SER A 20 -1.82 -16.63 1.70
N ARG A 21 -3.03 -16.83 2.24
CA ARG A 21 -3.56 -15.99 3.31
C ARG A 21 -2.67 -16.02 4.55
N ALA A 22 -2.26 -17.20 4.99
CA ALA A 22 -1.42 -17.35 6.17
C ALA A 22 -0.06 -16.63 6.00
N ILE A 23 0.57 -16.75 4.83
CA ILE A 23 1.85 -16.09 4.55
C ILE A 23 1.66 -14.58 4.44
N LEU A 24 0.62 -14.12 3.73
CA LEU A 24 0.35 -12.69 3.58
C LEU A 24 0.06 -12.03 4.92
N ASP A 25 -0.72 -12.67 5.79
CA ASP A 25 -1.01 -12.16 7.13
C ASP A 25 0.28 -12.00 7.95
N MET A 26 1.16 -13.00 7.95
CA MET A 26 2.48 -12.94 8.62
C MET A 26 3.35 -11.80 8.06
N LEU A 27 3.42 -11.63 6.73
CA LEU A 27 4.21 -10.57 6.10
C LEU A 27 3.65 -9.18 6.41
N LEU A 28 2.32 -9.03 6.42
CA LEU A 28 1.64 -7.78 6.78
C LEU A 28 1.82 -7.45 8.26
N GLU A 29 1.77 -8.44 9.15
CA GLU A 29 2.02 -8.26 10.58
C GLU A 29 3.43 -7.68 10.80
N GLU A 30 4.47 -8.27 10.22
CA GLU A 30 5.84 -7.74 10.34
C GLU A 30 5.96 -6.33 9.71
N ALA A 31 5.38 -6.11 8.53
CA ALA A 31 5.46 -4.82 7.83
C ALA A 31 4.76 -3.67 8.57
N THR A 32 3.80 -3.97 9.44
CA THR A 32 2.96 -2.98 10.14
C THR A 32 3.26 -2.85 11.62
N ARG A 33 4.34 -3.48 12.09
CA ARG A 33 4.84 -3.34 13.45
C ARG A 33 5.08 -1.88 13.83
N PRO A 34 4.67 -1.42 15.04
CA PRO A 34 4.79 -0.03 15.45
C PRO A 34 6.18 0.58 15.26
N GLU A 35 7.24 -0.21 15.41
CA GLU A 35 8.65 0.17 15.25
C GLU A 35 9.00 0.70 13.84
N TYR A 36 8.23 0.34 12.82
CA TYR A 36 8.41 0.80 11.44
C TYR A 36 7.38 1.85 11.01
N THR A 37 6.46 2.22 11.90
CA THR A 37 5.32 3.07 11.55
C THR A 37 5.47 4.48 12.13
N VAL A 38 4.91 5.43 11.40
CA VAL A 38 4.66 6.78 11.90
C VAL A 38 3.16 7.08 11.83
N ARG A 39 2.59 7.57 12.92
CA ARG A 39 1.22 8.10 12.94
C ARG A 39 1.27 9.61 12.89
N PHE A 40 0.96 10.17 11.72
CA PHE A 40 1.01 11.61 11.50
C PHE A 40 -0.31 12.29 11.91
N ARG A 41 -0.22 13.29 12.79
CA ARG A 41 -1.35 14.14 13.18
C ARG A 41 -1.41 15.35 12.26
N TRP A 42 -2.50 15.48 11.52
CA TRP A 42 -2.70 16.58 10.58
C TRP A 42 -3.07 17.88 11.30
N GLU A 43 -2.47 18.98 10.86
CA GLU A 43 -2.79 20.36 11.25
C GLU A 43 -2.98 21.23 9.99
N PRO A 44 -3.67 22.38 10.08
CA PRO A 44 -3.78 23.30 8.97
C PRO A 44 -2.40 23.67 8.37
N GLY A 45 -2.25 23.50 7.06
CA GLY A 45 -0.98 23.74 6.36
C GLY A 45 -0.01 22.54 6.32
N SER A 46 -0.34 21.43 6.99
CA SER A 46 0.46 20.20 6.92
C SER A 46 0.50 19.62 5.50
N VAL A 47 1.67 19.15 5.08
CA VAL A 47 1.86 18.35 3.86
C VAL A 47 2.66 17.12 4.23
N ALA A 48 2.15 15.95 3.83
CA ALA A 48 2.88 14.69 3.93
C ALA A 48 3.29 14.24 2.52
N PHE A 49 4.51 13.76 2.39
CA PHE A 49 5.05 13.15 1.19
C PHE A 49 5.69 11.82 1.57
N TRP A 50 5.42 10.77 0.78
CA TRP A 50 5.93 9.43 1.05
C TRP A 50 6.31 8.75 -0.27
N ASP A 51 7.32 7.88 -0.20
CA ASP A 51 7.72 7.03 -1.32
C ASP A 51 6.82 5.78 -1.36
N ASN A 52 5.87 5.75 -2.28
CA ASN A 52 4.91 4.65 -2.41
C ASN A 52 5.55 3.32 -2.84
N ARG A 53 6.84 3.30 -3.20
CA ARG A 53 7.61 2.06 -3.45
C ARG A 53 8.08 1.38 -2.17
N ALA A 54 8.15 2.12 -1.07
CA ALA A 54 8.74 1.66 0.18
C ALA A 54 7.79 1.72 1.39
N THR A 55 6.53 2.12 1.19
CA THR A 55 5.60 2.36 2.30
C THR A 55 4.23 1.77 2.06
N ILE A 56 3.61 1.27 3.13
CA ILE A 56 2.17 1.04 3.22
C ILE A 56 1.59 2.18 4.06
N HIS A 57 0.41 2.69 3.70
CA HIS A 57 -0.29 3.69 4.49
C HIS A 57 -1.75 3.29 4.70
N LEU A 58 -2.30 3.73 5.83
CA LEU A 58 -3.68 3.52 6.21
C LEU A 58 -4.27 4.87 6.63
N ALA A 59 -5.51 5.14 6.20
CA ALA A 59 -6.32 6.19 6.80
C ALA A 59 -7.05 5.58 8.02
N PRO A 60 -6.73 5.98 9.27
CA PRO A 60 -7.39 5.41 10.43
C PRO A 60 -8.88 5.78 10.45
N SER A 61 -9.73 4.84 10.85
CA SER A 61 -11.18 5.02 10.99
C SER A 61 -11.57 5.67 12.34
N ASP A 62 -10.76 6.60 12.83
CA ASP A 62 -10.89 7.22 14.16
C ASP A 62 -11.54 8.62 14.14
N ASN A 63 -12.05 9.04 12.98
CA ASN A 63 -12.56 10.39 12.73
C ASN A 63 -14.08 10.56 12.97
N ALA A 64 -14.77 9.51 13.43
CA ALA A 64 -16.24 9.52 13.62
C ALA A 64 -16.73 10.59 14.62
N HIS A 65 -15.87 11.07 15.51
CA HIS A 65 -16.17 12.13 16.47
C HIS A 65 -16.14 13.54 15.86
N LEU A 66 -15.61 13.70 14.65
CA LEU A 66 -15.60 14.99 13.95
C LEU A 66 -17.00 15.34 13.48
N ARG A 67 -17.43 16.57 13.70
CA ARG A 67 -18.74 17.10 13.26
C ARG A 67 -18.69 17.72 11.86
N PHE A 68 -17.56 17.59 11.17
CA PHE A 68 -17.29 18.19 9.87
C PHE A 68 -16.52 17.21 9.00
N PRO A 69 -16.61 17.32 7.66
CA PRO A 69 -15.88 16.43 6.75
C PRO A 69 -14.37 16.63 6.86
N ARG A 70 -13.62 15.53 6.77
CA ARG A 70 -12.16 15.55 6.59
C ARG A 70 -11.85 15.46 5.10
N THR A 71 -11.39 16.56 4.51
CA THR A 71 -10.98 16.63 3.10
C THR A 71 -9.47 16.78 2.99
N MET A 72 -8.85 16.02 2.08
CA MET A 72 -7.43 16.16 1.73
C MET A 72 -7.29 16.19 0.21
N HIS A 73 -6.26 16.87 -0.29
CA HIS A 73 -5.89 16.85 -1.69
C HIS A 73 -4.63 16.01 -1.87
N ARG A 74 -4.64 15.10 -2.86
CA ARG A 74 -3.52 14.21 -3.15
C ARG A 74 -3.09 14.38 -4.60
N VAL A 75 -1.79 14.58 -4.80
CA VAL A 75 -1.13 14.48 -6.10
C VAL A 75 -0.30 13.20 -6.09
N MET A 76 -0.37 12.44 -7.17
CA MET A 76 0.40 11.20 -7.34
C MET A 76 1.38 11.39 -8.49
N LEU A 77 2.62 10.97 -8.28
CA LEU A 77 3.64 10.94 -9.33
C LEU A 77 3.64 9.54 -9.96
N THR A 78 3.72 9.49 -11.28
CA THR A 78 3.81 8.22 -12.02
C THR A 78 5.06 7.46 -11.59
N GLY A 79 4.88 6.17 -11.25
CA GLY A 79 5.97 5.26 -10.92
C GLY A 79 6.38 4.36 -12.09
N GLU A 80 7.30 3.45 -11.82
CA GLU A 80 7.80 2.45 -12.76
C GLU A 80 7.19 1.07 -12.46
N ILE A 81 7.34 0.13 -13.41
CA ILE A 81 6.93 -1.26 -13.22
C ILE A 81 7.88 -1.91 -12.18
N PRO A 82 7.38 -2.53 -11.10
CA PRO A 82 8.22 -3.19 -10.12
C PRO A 82 8.99 -4.37 -10.74
N VAL A 83 10.26 -4.50 -10.35
CA VAL A 83 11.17 -5.57 -10.80
C VAL A 83 11.52 -6.46 -9.62
N GLY A 84 11.39 -7.78 -9.79
CA GLY A 84 11.76 -8.78 -8.80
C GLY A 84 13.28 -8.81 -8.55
N VAL A 85 13.68 -9.44 -7.46
CA VAL A 85 15.11 -9.64 -7.14
C VAL A 85 15.84 -10.52 -8.17
N ASP A 86 15.07 -11.27 -8.97
CA ASP A 86 15.54 -12.06 -10.11
C ASP A 86 15.68 -11.25 -11.41
N GLY A 87 15.39 -9.94 -11.37
CA GLY A 87 15.45 -9.03 -12.50
C GLY A 87 14.22 -9.08 -13.41
N ARG A 88 13.19 -9.88 -13.09
CA ARG A 88 11.98 -9.96 -13.92
C ARG A 88 11.00 -8.83 -13.58
N PRO A 89 10.49 -8.07 -14.58
CA PRO A 89 9.46 -7.08 -14.34
C PRO A 89 8.12 -7.74 -14.03
N SER A 90 7.26 -7.03 -13.30
CA SER A 90 5.88 -7.44 -13.06
C SER A 90 5.09 -7.45 -14.38
N GLU A 91 4.21 -8.44 -14.55
CA GLU A 91 3.39 -8.60 -15.76
C GLU A 91 1.90 -8.37 -15.46
N PRO A 92 1.17 -7.65 -16.33
CA PRO A 92 -0.27 -7.49 -16.17
C PRO A 92 -0.99 -8.80 -16.52
N VAL A 93 -1.86 -9.27 -15.62
CA VAL A 93 -2.74 -10.43 -15.88
C VAL A 93 -4.00 -9.98 -16.64
N THR A 94 -4.56 -8.82 -16.27
CA THR A 94 -5.71 -8.17 -16.92
C THR A 94 -5.58 -6.65 -16.82
N GLY A 95 -6.40 -5.90 -17.57
CA GLY A 95 -6.45 -4.42 -17.53
C GLY A 95 -5.81 -3.75 -18.75
N THR A 96 -5.77 -2.41 -18.73
CA THR A 96 -5.09 -1.59 -19.75
C THR A 96 -3.65 -1.28 -19.36
N GLU A 97 -2.82 -0.96 -20.34
CA GLU A 97 -1.43 -0.59 -20.08
C GLU A 97 -1.33 0.68 -19.21
N PRO A 98 -0.35 0.75 -18.28
CA PRO A 98 -0.08 1.95 -17.50
C PRO A 98 0.10 3.17 -18.41
N GLY A 99 -0.61 4.28 -18.10
CA GLY A 99 -0.51 5.52 -18.88
C GLY A 99 -1.52 5.66 -20.03
N ARG A 100 -2.35 4.64 -20.30
CA ARG A 100 -3.55 4.76 -21.13
C ARG A 100 -4.78 4.77 -20.20
N TRP A 101 -5.16 5.96 -19.76
CA TRP A 101 -6.36 6.22 -18.94
C TRP A 101 -7.50 6.73 -19.82
#